data_AF-A0AAV3GZ74-F1
#
_entry.id   AF-A0AAV3GZ74-F1
#
_cell.length_a   1.000
_cell.length_b   1.000
_cell.length_c   1.000
_cell.angle_alpha   90.00
_cell.angle_beta   90.00
_cell.angle_gamma   90.00
#
_symmetry.space_group_name_H-M   'P 1'
#
loop_
_entity.id
_entity.type
_entity.pdbx_description
1 polymer ?
#
loop_
_entity_poly.entity_id
_entity_poly.type
_entity_poly.pdbx_seq_one_letter_code
_entity_poly.pdbx_strand_id
1 'polypeptide(L)'
;MKKEELIDMFQIVERANNMGIMFFDRISLKMDLSVAHQEFNLRLKALLISDDVNFAHDVVGIQNHIDRENKRMGDGFLPRYSSL
;
A
#
# COMPACT_ATOMS: atom_id res chain seq x y z
N MET A 1 -11.66 9.27 1.63
CA MET A 1 -10.23 9.50 1.92
C MET A 1 -10.00 11.00 2.12
N LYS A 2 -9.32 11.38 3.20
CA LYS A 2 -8.98 12.75 3.54
C LYS A 2 -7.78 13.24 2.70
N LYS A 3 -7.57 14.56 2.65
CA LYS A 3 -6.42 15.16 1.95
C LYS A 3 -5.07 14.62 2.45
N GLU A 4 -4.93 14.44 3.76
CA GLU A 4 -3.70 13.95 4.40
C GLU A 4 -3.37 12.51 3.97
N GLU A 5 -4.37 11.63 3.96
CA GLU A 5 -4.24 10.24 3.50
C GLU A 5 -3.80 10.17 2.03
N LEU A 6 -4.34 11.03 1.18
CA LEU A 6 -3.92 11.14 -0.22
C LEU A 6 -2.44 11.54 -0.33
N ILE A 7 -1.99 12.49 0.48
CA ILE A 7 -0.58 12.93 0.51
C ILE A 7 0.32 11.78 0.97
N ASP A 8 -0.03 11.10 2.06
CA ASP A 8 0.76 9.98 2.58
C ASP A 8 0.85 8.84 1.54
N MET A 9 -0.24 8.54 0.81
CA MET A 9 -0.21 7.58 -0.30
C MET A 9 0.75 7.98 -1.42
N PHE A 10 0.72 9.24 -1.85
CA PHE A 10 1.66 9.72 -2.86
C PHE A 10 3.10 9.57 -2.37
N GLN A 11 3.37 9.86 -1.10
CA GLN A 11 4.71 9.69 -0.52
C GLN A 11 5.13 8.22 -0.42
N ILE A 12 4.20 7.30 -0.11
CA ILE A 12 4.46 5.85 -0.14
C ILE A 12 4.85 5.42 -1.57
N VAL A 13 4.12 5.88 -2.59
CA VAL A 13 4.42 5.56 -3.99
C VAL A 13 5.80 6.07 -4.40
N GLU A 14 6.16 7.31 -4.06
CA GLU A 14 7.49 7.84 -4.37
C GLU A 14 8.60 7.08 -3.62
N ARG A 15 8.38 6.72 -2.35
CA ARG A 15 9.33 5.89 -1.58
C ARG A 15 9.51 4.51 -2.23
N ALA A 16 8.41 3.85 -2.60
CA ALA A 16 8.45 2.55 -3.28
C ALA A 16 9.16 2.61 -4.64
N ASN A 17 8.93 3.68 -5.40
CA ASN A 17 9.64 3.96 -6.66
C ASN A 17 11.15 4.10 -6.43
N ASN A 18 11.57 4.87 -5.42
CA ASN A 18 12.98 5.09 -5.11
C ASN A 18 13.67 3.82 -4.59
N MET A 19 12.94 2.93 -3.92
CA MET A 19 13.44 1.63 -3.48
C MET A 19 13.46 0.58 -4.60
N GLY A 20 12.84 0.84 -5.75
CA GLY A 20 12.78 -0.11 -6.87
C GLY A 20 11.89 -1.33 -6.60
N ILE A 21 10.89 -1.21 -5.72
CA ILE A 21 10.01 -2.31 -5.30
C ILE A 21 8.60 -2.25 -5.93
N MET A 22 8.41 -1.36 -6.92
CA MET A 22 7.15 -1.31 -7.68
C MET A 22 7.15 -2.37 -8.77
N PHE A 23 6.04 -3.08 -8.92
CA PHE A 23 5.87 -4.10 -9.95
C PHE A 23 5.33 -3.51 -11.26
N PHE A 24 4.62 -2.39 -11.15
CA PHE A 24 4.03 -1.67 -12.26
C PHE A 24 4.39 -0.18 -12.15
N ASP A 25 3.50 0.70 -12.60
CA ASP A 25 3.66 2.13 -12.50
C ASP A 25 3.11 2.73 -11.19
N ARG A 26 3.39 4.01 -10.99
CA ARG A 26 2.99 4.79 -9.81
C ARG A 26 1.47 4.86 -9.61
N ILE A 27 0.71 4.91 -10.71
CA ILE A 27 -0.76 4.97 -10.66
C ILE A 27 -1.29 3.61 -10.22
N SER A 28 -0.77 2.52 -10.78
CA SER A 28 -1.11 1.16 -10.38
C SER A 28 -0.89 0.93 -8.88
N LEU A 29 0.29 1.24 -8.34
CA LEU A 29 0.54 1.07 -6.90
C LEU A 29 -0.39 1.96 -6.05
N LYS A 30 -0.66 3.19 -6.48
CA LYS A 30 -1.59 4.07 -5.76
C LYS A 30 -3.02 3.47 -5.71
N MET A 31 -3.47 2.87 -6.81
CA MET A 31 -4.75 2.18 -6.86
C MET A 31 -4.76 0.96 -5.93
N ASP A 32 -3.68 0.19 -5.94
CA ASP A 32 -3.56 -1.00 -5.08
C ASP A 32 -3.61 -0.62 -3.59
N LEU A 33 -2.86 0.43 -3.20
CA LEU A 33 -2.91 1.00 -1.85
C LEU A 33 -4.32 1.48 -1.49
N SER A 34 -5.09 2.00 -2.46
CA SER A 34 -6.45 2.50 -2.22
C SER A 34 -7.42 1.37 -1.89
N VAL A 35 -7.30 0.24 -2.58
CA VAL A 35 -8.06 -0.99 -2.27
C VAL A 35 -7.67 -1.51 -0.89
N ALA A 36 -6.37 -1.68 -0.62
CA ALA A 36 -5.89 -2.16 0.67
C ALA A 36 -6.28 -1.23 1.83
N HIS A 37 -6.25 0.10 1.64
CA HIS A 37 -6.68 1.05 2.66
C HIS A 37 -8.20 1.00 2.89
N GLN A 38 -9.01 0.82 1.85
CA GLN A 38 -10.45 0.66 2.00
C GLN A 38 -10.82 -0.61 2.79
N GLU A 39 -10.09 -1.71 2.56
CA GLU A 39 -10.35 -2.99 3.21
C GLU A 39 -9.80 -3.05 4.64
N PHE A 40 -8.57 -2.59 4.86
CA PHE A 40 -7.85 -2.78 6.12
C PHE A 40 -7.70 -1.52 6.99
N ASN A 41 -8.22 -0.38 6.54
CA ASN A 41 -8.04 0.92 7.18
C ASN A 41 -6.55 1.18 7.51
N LEU A 42 -5.71 1.11 6.49
CA LEU A 42 -4.25 1.21 6.64
C LEU A 42 -3.85 2.47 7.42
N ARG A 43 -2.94 2.31 8.39
CA ARG A 43 -2.24 3.40 9.07
C ARG A 43 -1.18 3.98 8.14
N LEU A 44 -1.62 4.66 7.08
CA LEU A 44 -0.77 5.16 5.99
C LEU A 44 0.46 5.93 6.48
N LYS A 45 0.29 6.80 7.48
CA LYS A 45 1.41 7.55 8.06
C LYS A 45 2.43 6.65 8.73
N ALA A 46 1.97 5.65 9.48
CA ALA A 46 2.84 4.70 10.18
C ALA A 46 3.58 3.79 9.18
N LEU A 47 2.90 3.33 8.13
CA LEU A 47 3.53 2.61 7.02
C LEU A 47 4.60 3.48 6.37
N LEU A 48 4.30 4.73 6.04
CA LEU A 48 5.23 5.64 5.37
C LEU A 48 6.52 5.88 6.16
N ILE A 49 6.47 5.93 7.50
CA ILE A 49 7.65 6.19 8.35
C ILE A 49 8.31 4.92 8.89
N SER A 50 7.79 3.73 8.55
CA SER A 50 8.34 2.45 8.99
C SER A 50 9.73 2.18 8.40
N ASP A 51 10.49 1.28 9.01
CA ASP A 51 11.75 0.80 8.43
C ASP A 51 11.54 0.10 7.08
N ASP A 52 12.61 -0.05 6.31
CA ASP A 52 12.53 -0.55 4.94
C ASP A 52 11.97 -1.98 4.83
N VAL A 53 12.20 -2.83 5.81
CA VAL A 53 11.72 -4.22 5.79
C VAL A 53 10.21 -4.26 5.99
N ASN A 54 9.72 -3.52 6.98
CA ASN A 54 8.29 -3.39 7.26
C ASN A 54 7.54 -2.67 6.13
N PHE A 55 8.13 -1.61 5.58
CA PHE A 55 7.59 -0.89 4.44
C PHE A 55 7.50 -1.80 3.20
N ALA A 56 8.60 -2.48 2.86
CA ALA A 56 8.64 -3.36 1.69
C ALA A 56 7.68 -4.54 1.83
N HIS A 57 7.57 -5.15 3.02
CA HIS A 57 6.63 -6.23 3.28
C HIS A 57 5.20 -5.85 2.88
N ASP A 58 4.70 -4.71 3.39
CA ASP A 58 3.33 -4.30 3.11
C ASP A 58 3.15 -3.85 1.67
N VAL A 59 4.06 -3.03 1.13
CA VAL A 59 3.95 -2.51 -0.25
C VAL A 59 4.06 -3.62 -1.30
N VAL A 60 5.02 -4.54 -1.14
CA VAL A 60 5.18 -5.68 -2.06
C VAL A 60 4.06 -6.69 -1.87
N GLY A 61 3.65 -6.96 -0.63
CA GLY A 61 2.52 -7.84 -0.34
C GLY A 61 1.20 -7.33 -0.93
N ILE A 62 0.92 -6.03 -0.83
CA ILE A 62 -0.26 -5.41 -1.45
C ILE A 62 -0.27 -5.62 -2.96
N GLN A 63 0.85 -5.37 -3.64
CA GLN A 63 0.95 -5.55 -5.10
C GLN A 63 0.84 -7.02 -5.53
N ASN A 64 1.34 -7.96 -4.72
CA ASN A 64 1.27 -9.40 -5.00
C ASN A 64 -0.12 -10.00 -4.83
N HIS A 65 -0.87 -9.52 -3.82
CA HIS A 65 -2.10 -10.18 -3.38
C HIS A 65 -3.38 -9.41 -3.73
N ILE A 66 -3.29 -8.30 -4.45
CA ILE A 66 -4.49 -7.59 -4.88
C ILE A 66 -5.19 -8.31 -6.04
N ASP A 67 -6.48 -8.57 -5.88
CA ASP A 67 -7.38 -8.87 -6.98
C ASP A 67 -7.91 -7.55 -7.55
N ARG A 68 -7.31 -7.10 -8.65
CA ARG A 68 -7.66 -5.82 -9.29
C ARG A 68 -9.01 -5.85 -10.00
N GLU A 69 -9.48 -7.03 -10.42
CA GLU A 69 -10.78 -7.18 -11.09
C GLU A 69 -11.91 -7.01 -10.07
N ASN A 70 -11.79 -7.69 -8.92
CA ASN A 70 -12.80 -7.66 -7.86
C ASN A 70 -12.56 -6.58 -6.80
N LYS A 71 -11.44 -5.84 -6.88
CA LYS A 71 -11.05 -4.74 -5.98
C LYS A 71 -11.03 -5.17 -4.50
N ARG A 72 -10.34 -6.28 -4.23
CA ARG A 72 -10.19 -6.84 -2.88
C ARG A 72 -8.81 -7.43 -2.70
N MET A 73 -8.40 -7.60 -1.45
CA MET A 73 -7.18 -8.28 -1.08
C MET A 73 -7.44 -9.79 -1.01
N GLY A 74 -6.56 -10.55 -1.65
CA GLY A 74 -6.63 -12.00 -1.80
C GLY A 74 -5.71 -12.74 -0.84
N ASP A 75 -5.73 -14.07 -0.97
CA ASP A 75 -4.75 -15.01 -0.39
C ASP A 75 -4.52 -14.94 1.12
N GLY A 76 -5.45 -14.34 1.88
CA GLY A 76 -5.30 -14.16 3.32
C GLY A 76 -4.18 -13.18 3.72
N PHE A 77 -3.72 -12.34 2.78
CA PHE A 77 -2.71 -11.34 3.08
C PHE A 77 -3.25 -10.26 4.02
N LEU A 78 -2.52 -10.00 5.11
CA LEU A 78 -2.82 -8.97 6.10
C LEU A 78 -1.63 -8.01 6.23
N PRO A 79 -1.78 -6.73 5.84
CA PRO A 79 -0.74 -5.72 6.04
C PRO A 79 -0.42 -5.52 7.52
N ARG A 80 0.85 -5.37 7.87
CA ARG A 80 1.31 -5.09 9.26
C ARG A 80 0.80 -3.76 9.79
N TYR A 81 0.54 -2.81 8.89
CA TYR A 81 -0.01 -1.50 9.22
C TYR A 81 -1.53 -1.41 9.01
N SER A 82 -2.26 -2.52 9.05
CA SER A 82 -3.73 -2.49 9.20
C SER A 82 -4.15 -1.82 10.53
N SER A 83 -5.40 -1.36 10.57
CA SER A 83 -6.09 -0.95 11.81
C SER A 83 -7.25 -1.89 12.19
N LEU A 84 -7.48 -2.94 11.42
CA LEU A 84 -8.35 -4.07 11.77
C LEU A 84 -7.66 -4.99 12.77
#